data_AF-A0AAD3N5X0-F1
#
_entry.id   AF-A0AAD3N5X0-F1
#
_cell.length_a   1.000
_cell.length_b   1.000
_cell.length_c   1.000
_cell.angle_alpha   90.00
_cell.angle_beta   90.00
_cell.angle_gamma   90.00
#
_symmetry.space_group_name_H-M   'P 1'
#
loop_
_entity.id
_entity.type
_entity.pdbx_description
1 polymer ?
#
loop_
_entity_poly.entity_id
_entity_poly.type
_entity_poly.pdbx_seq_one_letter_code
_entity_poly.pdbx_strand_id
1 'polypeptide(L)'
;MSVSAIFVLDLKGKVLICRNYKGDVDMAEIDHFMPLLMQHEEEGLICPVMSHGSVHFMWIKHSNLYLVATTNKNSNASLVYSFLYKLVEVFTEYFKELEEESIQDNFVVVYELLDELMDFGFPQTTDSKILQEYITQEGAKLEVAKTKVPTTVTNAVSWRSEGIKYKKNEVFIDVIESINVLVNANGSVMSSDIVGSIKLKTMLSGMPELRLGLNDRVLFALTGRDKGKTVVMEDVKFHQCVRQSRFESDRTISFIPPGEESELMSYSIQYLLVFRNSGVENLGDVVDLDEPNKAGRDSIMVLSQMDAGKALTAAAAKGNTSEVQRILEESRVHPDTLNEFGRTALQVMMGNSKIASLLLEKGANPNVQDKRGGALPIHIAIRENHRDVVEFLAQRSDLKHANIRGAGDRRVETSVPDMIDLLYIIHGWGGILYVLADETVGVDKKTASAYSSFLPMWVG
;
A
#
# COMPACT_ATOMS: atom_id res chain seq x y z
N MET A 1 29.09 8.08 -24.46
CA MET A 1 28.30 6.87 -24.18
C MET A 1 29.12 5.63 -24.47
N SER A 2 30.05 5.24 -23.60
CA SER A 2 30.34 3.84 -23.28
C SER A 2 31.51 3.76 -22.31
N VAL A 3 31.52 2.77 -21.43
CA VAL A 3 32.62 2.47 -20.49
C VAL A 3 33.90 2.15 -21.28
N SER A 4 35.07 2.55 -20.78
CA SER A 4 36.36 2.22 -21.38
C SER A 4 36.89 0.90 -20.86
N ALA A 5 37.02 0.81 -19.54
CA ALA A 5 37.44 -0.40 -18.84
C ALA A 5 36.64 -0.55 -17.54
N ILE A 6 36.52 -1.80 -17.10
CA ILE A 6 35.94 -2.18 -15.81
C ILE A 6 37.00 -2.87 -14.98
N PHE A 7 37.08 -2.50 -13.72
CA PHE A 7 37.98 -3.05 -12.73
C PHE A 7 37.16 -3.53 -11.53
N VAL A 8 37.55 -4.67 -10.98
CA VAL A 8 37.10 -5.13 -9.67
C VAL A 8 38.31 -5.09 -8.76
N LEU A 9 38.23 -4.33 -7.67
CA LEU A 9 39.31 -4.13 -6.71
C LEU A 9 38.92 -4.72 -5.35
N ASP A 10 39.93 -5.10 -4.57
CA ASP A 10 39.77 -5.38 -3.14
C ASP A 10 39.64 -4.08 -2.30
N LEU A 11 39.45 -4.23 -0.99
CA LEU A 11 39.40 -3.09 -0.06
C LEU A 11 40.70 -2.27 0.02
N LYS A 12 41.84 -2.83 -0.42
CA LYS A 12 43.15 -2.16 -0.42
C LYS A 12 43.43 -1.43 -1.73
N GLY A 13 42.55 -1.58 -2.73
CA GLY A 13 42.70 -0.99 -4.06
C GLY A 13 43.51 -1.84 -5.03
N LYS A 14 43.82 -3.09 -4.67
CA LYS A 14 44.47 -4.04 -5.57
C LYS A 14 43.47 -4.54 -6.59
N VAL A 15 43.85 -4.51 -7.87
CA VAL A 15 43.06 -5.06 -8.97
C VAL A 15 42.97 -6.59 -8.84
N LEU A 16 41.76 -7.11 -8.66
CA LEU A 16 41.48 -8.55 -8.67
C LEU A 16 41.27 -9.04 -10.11
N ILE A 17 40.47 -8.31 -10.87
CA ILE A 17 40.23 -8.55 -12.30
C ILE A 17 39.98 -7.23 -13.00
N CYS A 18 40.42 -7.13 -14.25
CA CYS A 18 40.15 -5.98 -15.10
C CYS A 18 39.84 -6.41 -16.52
N ARG A 19 38.94 -5.68 -17.17
CA ARG A 19 38.62 -5.83 -18.59
C ARG A 19 38.62 -4.49 -19.29
N ASN A 20 39.39 -4.40 -20.36
CA ASN A 20 39.44 -3.24 -21.23
C ASN A 20 38.61 -3.49 -22.48
N TYR A 21 37.63 -2.62 -22.76
CA TYR A 21 36.74 -2.75 -23.90
C TYR A 21 37.13 -1.84 -25.07
N LYS A 22 37.81 -0.73 -24.81
CA LYS A 22 38.08 0.31 -25.83
C LYS A 22 39.54 0.62 -26.07
N GLY A 23 40.40 0.43 -25.08
CA GLY A 23 41.81 0.83 -25.15
C GLY A 23 42.05 2.34 -25.13
N ASP A 24 41.07 3.16 -24.76
CA ASP A 24 41.17 4.63 -24.79
C ASP A 24 41.49 5.28 -23.43
N VAL A 25 41.54 4.48 -22.36
CA VAL A 25 42.06 4.85 -21.04
C VAL A 25 43.21 3.90 -20.71
N ASP A 26 44.33 4.43 -20.21
CA ASP A 26 45.44 3.60 -19.73
C ASP A 26 45.00 2.84 -18.47
N MET A 27 45.30 1.55 -18.42
CA MET A 27 44.92 0.69 -17.30
C MET A 27 45.66 1.08 -16.01
N ALA A 28 46.82 1.75 -16.12
CA ALA A 28 47.57 2.28 -14.98
C ALA A 28 46.87 3.44 -14.26
N GLU A 29 45.89 4.09 -14.89
CA GLU A 29 45.13 5.18 -14.25
C GLU A 29 44.35 4.69 -13.01
N ILE A 30 44.07 3.39 -12.91
CA ILE A 30 43.38 2.81 -11.75
C ILE A 30 44.18 2.96 -10.45
N ASP A 31 45.52 3.09 -10.52
CA ASP A 31 46.37 3.24 -9.33
C ASP A 31 46.09 4.57 -8.58
N HIS A 32 45.54 5.57 -9.28
CA HIS A 32 45.15 6.85 -8.70
C HIS A 32 43.78 6.81 -8.02
N PHE A 33 42.96 5.79 -8.28
CA PHE A 33 41.60 5.69 -7.76
C PHE A 33 41.55 5.65 -6.24
N MET A 34 42.32 4.74 -5.61
CA MET A 34 42.27 4.55 -4.16
C MET A 34 42.82 5.77 -3.39
N PRO A 35 43.97 6.38 -3.78
CA PRO A 35 44.43 7.63 -3.17
C PRO A 35 43.39 8.76 -3.27
N LEU A 36 42.73 8.92 -4.42
CA LEU A 36 41.68 9.92 -4.61
C LEU A 36 40.47 9.65 -3.71
N LEU A 37 40.06 8.39 -3.60
CA LEU A 37 38.96 7.99 -2.73
C LEU A 37 39.24 8.33 -1.28
N MET A 38 40.44 8.01 -0.78
CA MET A 38 40.86 8.32 0.58
C MET A 38 40.89 9.83 0.84
N GLN A 39 41.40 10.61 -0.12
CA GLN A 39 41.40 12.07 -0.01
C GLN A 39 39.97 12.64 0.09
N HIS A 40 39.05 12.18 -0.77
CA HIS A 40 37.66 12.64 -0.76
C HIS A 40 36.91 12.20 0.50
N GLU A 41 37.26 11.04 1.06
CA GLU A 41 36.72 10.57 2.33
C GLU A 41 37.19 11.43 3.51
N GLU A 42 38.48 11.80 3.56
CA GLU A 42 39.05 12.71 4.57
C GLU A 42 38.44 14.12 4.48
N GLU A 43 38.17 14.60 3.28
CA GLU A 43 37.51 15.89 3.03
C GLU A 43 35.99 15.85 3.25
N GLY A 44 35.41 14.67 3.46
CA GLY A 44 33.95 14.47 3.59
C GLY A 44 33.16 14.71 2.29
N LEU A 45 33.83 14.65 1.15
CA LEU A 45 33.30 14.92 -0.20
C LEU A 45 33.15 13.64 -1.02
N ILE A 46 32.70 12.55 -0.41
CA ILE A 46 32.51 11.27 -1.11
C ILE A 46 31.51 11.46 -2.26
N CYS A 47 31.99 11.23 -3.47
CA CYS A 47 31.20 11.30 -4.69
C CYS A 47 31.31 9.98 -5.47
N PRO A 48 30.20 9.46 -6.01
CA PRO A 48 30.22 8.24 -6.83
C PRO A 48 31.08 8.38 -8.10
N VAL A 49 31.25 9.62 -8.60
CA VAL A 49 32.05 9.93 -9.78
C VAL A 49 33.24 10.77 -9.38
N MET A 50 34.44 10.22 -9.51
CA MET A 50 35.70 10.91 -9.27
C MET A 50 36.43 11.17 -10.59
N SER A 51 37.32 12.16 -10.62
CA SER A 51 38.05 12.51 -11.84
C SER A 51 39.53 12.70 -11.56
N HIS A 52 40.38 12.16 -12.44
CA HIS A 52 41.83 12.37 -12.46
C HIS A 52 42.22 12.84 -13.86
N GLY A 53 42.59 14.12 -13.99
CA GLY A 53 42.88 14.72 -15.29
C GLY A 53 41.69 14.62 -16.25
N SER A 54 41.84 13.86 -17.34
CA SER A 54 40.79 13.61 -18.34
C SER A 54 40.03 12.30 -18.14
N VAL A 55 40.35 11.52 -17.10
CA VAL A 55 39.73 10.22 -16.81
C VAL A 55 38.74 10.38 -15.67
N HIS A 56 37.58 9.77 -15.83
CA HIS A 56 36.52 9.73 -14.83
C HIS A 56 36.35 8.29 -14.34
N PHE A 57 36.28 8.12 -13.03
CA PHE A 57 36.01 6.86 -12.33
C PHE A 57 34.58 6.88 -11.81
N MET A 58 33.75 5.95 -12.26
CA MET A 58 32.41 5.71 -11.72
C MET A 58 32.47 4.40 -10.94
N TRP A 59 32.13 4.43 -9.66
CA TRP A 59 32.35 3.27 -8.82
C TRP A 59 31.17 2.96 -7.91
N ILE A 60 31.04 1.67 -7.58
CA ILE A 60 30.15 1.20 -6.52
C ILE A 60 30.95 0.31 -5.58
N LYS A 61 30.52 0.24 -4.32
CA LYS A 61 31.05 -0.70 -3.34
C LYS A 61 30.01 -1.78 -3.07
N HIS A 62 30.42 -3.03 -3.18
CA HIS A 62 29.61 -4.19 -2.83
C HIS A 62 30.42 -5.08 -1.90
N SER A 63 29.95 -5.29 -0.68
CA SER A 63 30.68 -6.05 0.35
C SER A 63 32.13 -5.54 0.51
N ASN A 64 33.12 -6.40 0.28
CA ASN A 64 34.55 -6.13 0.32
C ASN A 64 35.16 -5.80 -1.06
N LEU A 65 34.35 -5.48 -2.07
CA LEU A 65 34.78 -5.20 -3.43
C LEU A 65 34.42 -3.78 -3.87
N TYR A 66 35.30 -3.19 -4.67
CA TYR A 66 35.02 -1.98 -5.45
C TYR A 66 34.89 -2.36 -6.92
N LEU A 67 33.75 -2.04 -7.53
CA LEU A 67 33.58 -2.15 -8.97
C LEU A 67 33.71 -0.75 -9.56
N VAL A 68 34.73 -0.56 -10.40
CA VAL A 68 35.12 0.73 -10.96
C VAL A 68 35.05 0.68 -12.48
N ALA A 69 34.27 1.58 -13.07
CA ALA A 69 34.21 1.81 -14.51
C ALA A 69 34.94 3.11 -14.85
N THR A 70 35.85 3.05 -15.81
CA THR A 70 36.60 4.23 -16.29
C THR A 70 36.05 4.75 -17.61
N THR A 71 36.11 6.06 -17.82
CA THR A 71 35.78 6.71 -19.11
C THR A 71 36.62 7.97 -19.28
N ASN A 72 37.02 8.29 -20.51
CA ASN A 72 37.66 9.56 -20.89
C ASN A 72 36.70 10.55 -21.58
N LYS A 73 35.47 10.11 -21.83
CA LYS A 73 34.43 10.85 -22.57
C LYS A 73 33.23 11.10 -21.69
N ASN A 74 32.40 12.05 -22.11
CA ASN A 74 31.07 12.25 -21.57
C ASN A 74 30.18 11.01 -21.83
N SER A 75 30.13 10.14 -20.83
CA SER A 75 29.38 8.88 -20.85
C SER A 75 28.12 9.03 -20.00
N ASN A 76 27.07 8.31 -20.39
CA ASN A 76 25.83 8.33 -19.63
C ASN A 76 26.06 7.58 -18.30
N ALA A 77 26.23 8.33 -17.22
CA ALA A 77 26.50 7.78 -15.90
C ALA A 77 25.41 6.81 -15.44
N SER A 78 24.13 7.09 -15.74
CA SER A 78 23.02 6.20 -15.35
C SER A 78 23.13 4.81 -15.97
N LEU A 79 23.57 4.72 -17.23
CA LEU A 79 23.81 3.45 -17.91
C LEU A 79 24.95 2.68 -17.24
N VAL A 80 26.03 3.37 -16.89
CA VAL A 80 27.18 2.76 -16.22
C VAL A 80 26.79 2.21 -14.86
N TYR A 81 26.10 3.00 -14.02
CA TYR A 81 25.65 2.52 -12.71
C TYR A 81 24.65 1.37 -12.83
N SER A 82 23.66 1.47 -13.72
CA SER A 82 22.71 0.38 -13.97
C SER A 82 23.44 -0.91 -14.36
N PHE A 83 24.45 -0.80 -15.22
CA PHE A 83 25.28 -1.94 -15.60
C PHE A 83 26.11 -2.47 -14.43
N LEU A 84 26.75 -1.62 -13.62
CA LEU A 84 27.55 -2.07 -12.47
C LEU A 84 26.68 -2.82 -11.44
N TYR A 85 25.47 -2.34 -11.15
CA TYR A 85 24.53 -3.06 -10.29
C TYR A 85 24.06 -4.37 -10.93
N LYS A 86 23.81 -4.38 -12.24
CA LYS A 86 23.44 -5.61 -12.94
C LYS A 86 24.58 -6.63 -13.00
N LEU A 87 25.83 -6.16 -13.09
CA LEU A 87 27.03 -6.99 -13.03
C LEU A 87 27.15 -7.68 -11.66
N VAL A 88 26.91 -6.94 -10.58
CA VAL A 88 26.83 -7.50 -9.21
C VAL A 88 25.73 -8.54 -9.12
N GLU A 89 24.54 -8.26 -9.64
CA GLU A 89 23.40 -9.20 -9.65
C GLU A 89 23.76 -10.49 -10.39
N VAL A 90 24.32 -10.41 -11.59
CA VAL A 90 24.74 -11.58 -12.39
C VAL A 90 25.80 -12.38 -11.63
N PHE A 91 26.84 -11.74 -11.09
CA PHE A 91 27.86 -12.45 -10.32
C PHE A 91 27.29 -13.10 -9.05
N THR A 92 26.37 -12.44 -8.36
CA THR A 92 25.72 -13.00 -7.17
C THR A 92 24.87 -14.21 -7.55
N GLU A 93 24.18 -14.21 -8.70
CA GLU A 93 23.42 -15.37 -9.15
C GLU A 93 24.30 -16.55 -9.58
N TYR A 94 25.49 -16.29 -10.14
CA TYR A 94 26.45 -17.35 -10.48
C TYR A 94 27.13 -17.92 -9.24
N PHE A 95 27.65 -17.06 -8.35
CA PHE A 95 28.52 -17.49 -7.24
C PHE A 95 27.80 -17.62 -5.90
N LYS A 96 26.51 -17.25 -5.83
CA LYS A 96 25.67 -17.09 -4.62
C LYS A 96 26.09 -15.94 -3.72
N GLU A 97 27.38 -15.81 -3.47
CA GLU A 97 28.01 -14.73 -2.71
C GLU A 97 29.12 -14.10 -3.54
N LEU A 98 29.16 -12.76 -3.56
CA LEU A 98 30.13 -11.99 -4.32
C LEU A 98 31.17 -11.39 -3.37
N GLU A 99 32.29 -12.08 -3.23
CA GLU A 99 33.44 -11.66 -2.43
C GLU A 99 34.75 -11.79 -3.21
N GLU A 100 35.86 -11.38 -2.59
CA GLU A 100 37.20 -11.51 -3.17
C GLU A 100 37.54 -12.95 -3.57
N GLU A 101 37.24 -13.93 -2.71
CA GLU A 101 37.48 -15.36 -2.97
C GLU A 101 36.66 -15.85 -4.19
N SER A 102 35.40 -15.43 -4.30
CA SER A 102 34.52 -15.77 -5.41
C SER A 102 35.11 -15.37 -6.76
N ILE A 103 35.75 -14.19 -6.85
CA ILE A 103 36.38 -13.71 -8.08
C ILE A 103 37.69 -14.45 -8.37
N GLN A 104 38.51 -14.73 -7.36
CA GLN A 104 39.79 -15.41 -7.53
C GLN A 104 39.62 -16.88 -7.95
N ASP A 105 38.67 -17.59 -7.33
CA ASP A 105 38.42 -19.00 -7.61
C ASP A 105 37.75 -19.22 -8.98
N ASN A 106 36.97 -18.24 -9.47
CA ASN A 106 36.19 -18.34 -10.70
C ASN A 106 36.70 -17.44 -11.84
N PHE A 107 37.99 -17.06 -11.84
CA PHE A 107 38.52 -16.06 -12.77
C PHE A 107 38.20 -16.30 -14.26
N VAL A 108 38.18 -17.55 -14.71
CA VAL A 108 37.86 -17.92 -16.11
C VAL A 108 36.44 -17.53 -16.46
N VAL A 109 35.48 -17.93 -15.62
CA VAL A 109 34.05 -17.65 -15.81
C VAL A 109 33.78 -16.16 -15.74
N VAL A 110 34.46 -15.44 -14.83
CA VAL A 110 34.31 -13.98 -14.73
C VAL A 110 34.78 -13.28 -16.01
N TYR A 111 35.89 -13.72 -16.63
CA TYR A 111 36.33 -13.17 -17.91
C TYR A 111 35.36 -13.45 -19.05
N GLU A 112 34.83 -14.67 -19.14
CA GLU A 112 33.81 -15.02 -20.13
C GLU A 112 32.54 -14.19 -19.95
N LEU A 113 32.10 -14.00 -18.70
CA LEU A 113 30.97 -13.14 -18.37
C LEU A 113 31.22 -11.69 -18.77
N LEU A 114 32.37 -11.11 -18.44
CA LEU A 114 32.67 -9.73 -18.81
C LEU A 114 32.66 -9.52 -20.33
N ASP A 115 33.13 -10.50 -21.10
CA ASP A 115 33.15 -10.44 -22.57
C ASP A 115 31.75 -10.55 -23.19
N GLU A 116 30.85 -11.33 -22.59
CA GLU A 116 29.49 -11.52 -23.08
C GLU A 116 28.51 -10.45 -22.57
N LEU A 117 28.74 -9.90 -21.38
CA LEU A 117 27.91 -8.87 -20.77
C LEU A 117 28.07 -7.51 -21.45
N MET A 118 29.25 -7.21 -21.99
CA MET A 118 29.57 -5.91 -22.56
C MET A 118 30.53 -6.03 -23.74
N ASP A 119 30.19 -5.37 -24.84
CA ASP A 119 31.07 -5.24 -26.01
C ASP A 119 31.30 -3.76 -26.32
N PHE A 120 32.57 -3.38 -26.50
CA PHE A 120 33.01 -2.01 -26.79
C PHE A 120 32.41 -0.94 -25.85
N GLY A 121 32.15 -1.34 -24.59
CA GLY A 121 31.56 -0.50 -23.55
C GLY A 121 30.03 -0.34 -23.63
N PHE A 122 29.37 -1.13 -24.46
CA PHE A 122 27.91 -1.24 -24.58
C PHE A 122 27.43 -2.55 -23.94
N PRO A 123 26.57 -2.50 -22.91
CA PRO A 123 25.93 -3.68 -22.36
C PRO A 123 25.17 -4.47 -23.44
N GLN A 124 25.36 -5.79 -23.47
CA GLN A 124 24.70 -6.72 -24.40
C GLN A 124 23.67 -7.57 -23.64
N THR A 125 23.98 -8.85 -23.42
CA THR A 125 23.10 -9.81 -22.75
C THR A 125 23.40 -9.82 -21.26
N THR A 126 22.49 -9.31 -20.42
CA THR A 126 22.67 -9.24 -18.96
C THR A 126 21.76 -10.18 -18.16
N ASP A 127 20.97 -11.00 -18.85
CA ASP A 127 20.10 -12.01 -18.24
C ASP A 127 20.92 -13.26 -17.89
N SER A 128 21.33 -13.34 -16.62
CA SER A 128 22.09 -14.44 -15.99
C SER A 128 21.65 -15.85 -16.41
N LYS A 129 20.34 -16.13 -16.44
CA LYS A 129 19.81 -17.47 -16.76
C LYS A 129 20.07 -17.89 -18.19
N ILE A 130 20.00 -16.93 -19.11
CA ILE A 130 20.31 -17.18 -20.52
C ILE A 130 21.81 -17.35 -20.68
N LEU A 131 22.61 -16.54 -19.97
CA LEU A 131 24.05 -16.71 -19.91
C LEU A 131 24.44 -18.10 -19.37
N GLN A 132 23.73 -18.62 -18.37
CA GLN A 132 24.00 -19.94 -17.78
C GLN A 132 23.77 -21.10 -18.74
N GLU A 133 23.00 -20.91 -19.83
CA GLU A 133 22.81 -21.95 -20.84
C GLU A 133 24.08 -22.22 -21.68
N TYR A 134 24.99 -21.24 -21.78
CA TYR A 134 26.18 -21.35 -22.63
C TYR A 134 27.51 -20.91 -21.98
N ILE A 135 27.46 -20.22 -20.84
CA ILE A 135 28.60 -19.90 -19.97
C ILE A 135 28.43 -20.71 -18.68
N THR A 136 29.07 -21.87 -18.61
CA THR A 136 28.90 -22.85 -17.52
C THR A 136 30.11 -22.89 -16.59
N GLN A 137 29.89 -23.02 -15.28
CA GLN A 137 30.97 -23.17 -14.29
C GLN A 137 31.66 -24.53 -14.35
N GLU A 138 30.94 -25.57 -14.76
CA GLU A 138 31.54 -26.87 -14.99
C GLU A 138 32.33 -26.83 -16.30
N GLY A 139 33.64 -27.11 -16.22
CA GLY A 139 34.47 -27.39 -17.38
C GLY A 139 33.94 -28.63 -18.08
N ALA A 140 32.94 -28.45 -18.95
CA ALA A 140 32.45 -29.51 -19.81
C ALA A 140 33.67 -30.01 -20.60
N LYS A 141 34.10 -31.23 -20.28
CA LYS A 141 35.07 -31.99 -21.08
C LYS A 141 34.68 -31.78 -22.54
N LEU A 142 35.63 -31.27 -23.31
CA LEU A 142 35.64 -31.10 -24.77
C LEU A 142 34.88 -32.22 -25.50
N GLU A 143 33.57 -32.15 -25.53
CA GLU A 143 32.72 -32.67 -26.58
C GLU A 143 32.48 -31.45 -27.46
N VAL A 144 33.03 -31.50 -28.67
CA VAL A 144 32.98 -30.45 -29.70
C VAL A 144 31.55 -30.33 -30.26
N ALA A 145 30.57 -30.19 -29.39
CA ALA A 145 29.28 -29.64 -29.72
C ALA A 145 29.39 -28.15 -29.43
N LYS A 146 29.65 -27.36 -30.48
CA LYS A 146 29.49 -25.90 -30.47
C LYS A 146 28.28 -25.58 -29.60
N THR A 147 28.49 -25.01 -28.42
CA THR A 147 27.43 -24.48 -27.56
C THR A 147 26.72 -23.45 -28.42
N LYS A 148 25.63 -23.87 -29.07
CA LYS A 148 24.90 -22.99 -29.97
C LYS A 148 24.28 -21.94 -29.05
N VAL A 149 24.66 -20.68 -29.27
CA VAL A 149 24.04 -19.54 -28.60
C VAL A 149 22.52 -19.72 -28.67
N PRO A 150 21.81 -19.71 -27.53
CA PRO A 150 20.36 -19.87 -27.51
C PRO A 150 19.71 -18.84 -28.43
N THR A 151 18.70 -19.25 -29.21
CA THR A 151 17.94 -18.33 -30.06
C THR A 151 17.30 -17.21 -29.24
N THR A 152 17.05 -17.44 -27.95
CA THR A 152 16.59 -16.47 -26.96
C THR A 152 17.43 -15.19 -26.92
N VAL A 153 18.75 -15.29 -27.07
CA VAL A 153 19.67 -14.13 -27.08
C VAL A 153 19.35 -13.15 -28.22
N THR A 154 18.93 -13.69 -29.37
CA THR A 154 18.59 -12.89 -30.56
C THR A 154 17.09 -12.60 -30.70
N ASN A 155 16.25 -13.17 -29.83
CA ASN A 155 14.81 -13.06 -29.94
C ASN A 155 14.30 -11.79 -29.27
N ALA A 156 13.10 -11.34 -29.65
CA ALA A 156 12.43 -10.21 -28.99
C ALA A 156 12.07 -10.50 -27.51
N VAL A 157 11.98 -11.78 -27.15
CA VAL A 157 11.82 -12.25 -25.76
C VAL A 157 13.17 -12.79 -25.30
N SER A 158 13.95 -11.96 -24.64
CA SER A 158 15.31 -12.30 -24.19
C SER A 158 15.36 -12.98 -22.81
N TRP A 159 14.27 -12.96 -22.05
CA TRP A 159 14.25 -13.40 -20.64
C TRP A 159 13.62 -14.79 -20.42
N ARG A 160 13.25 -15.51 -21.49
CA ARG A 160 12.60 -16.82 -21.37
C ARG A 160 12.90 -17.72 -22.57
N SER A 161 13.52 -18.87 -22.30
CA SER A 161 13.82 -19.87 -23.32
C SER A 161 12.62 -20.71 -23.72
N GLU A 162 12.64 -21.18 -24.97
CA GLU A 162 11.61 -22.06 -25.51
C GLU A 162 11.76 -23.50 -24.97
N GLY A 163 10.65 -24.25 -24.90
CA GLY A 163 10.68 -25.67 -24.52
C GLY A 163 10.67 -26.00 -23.03
N ILE A 164 10.57 -25.00 -22.14
CA ILE A 164 10.42 -25.21 -20.68
C ILE A 164 9.17 -26.06 -20.41
N LYS A 165 9.31 -27.13 -19.62
CA LYS A 165 8.20 -28.04 -19.29
C LYS A 165 8.18 -28.38 -17.80
N TYR A 166 7.08 -28.07 -17.14
CA TYR A 166 6.84 -28.40 -15.74
C TYR A 166 5.82 -29.55 -15.62
N LYS A 167 5.93 -30.33 -14.53
CA LYS A 167 4.96 -31.40 -14.23
C LYS A 167 3.59 -30.82 -13.85
N LYS A 168 3.59 -29.67 -13.18
CA LYS A 168 2.40 -28.93 -12.75
C LYS A 168 2.61 -27.46 -13.09
N ASN A 169 1.60 -26.84 -13.67
CA ASN A 169 1.65 -25.42 -14.01
C ASN A 169 1.11 -24.59 -12.83
N GLU A 170 1.97 -23.84 -12.16
CA GLU A 170 1.61 -23.02 -11.00
C GLU A 170 2.24 -21.62 -11.09
N VAL A 171 1.57 -20.63 -10.50
CA VAL A 171 2.07 -19.26 -10.38
C VAL A 171 1.87 -18.83 -8.93
N PHE A 172 2.94 -18.42 -8.28
CA PHE A 172 2.90 -17.81 -6.95
C PHE A 172 3.13 -16.31 -7.11
N ILE A 173 2.35 -15.52 -6.38
CA ILE A 173 2.37 -14.06 -6.42
C ILE A 173 2.55 -13.58 -4.99
N ASP A 174 3.67 -12.92 -4.73
CA ASP A 174 3.97 -12.32 -3.45
C ASP A 174 3.88 -10.81 -3.58
N VAL A 175 2.92 -10.22 -2.86
CA VAL A 175 2.75 -8.76 -2.78
C VAL A 175 3.38 -8.30 -1.48
N ILE A 176 4.53 -7.62 -1.60
CA ILE A 176 5.33 -7.17 -0.48
C ILE A 176 5.22 -5.65 -0.40
N GLU A 177 4.71 -5.13 0.71
CA GLU A 177 4.59 -3.70 0.94
C GLU A 177 5.51 -3.26 2.08
N SER A 178 6.44 -2.35 1.77
CA SER A 178 7.30 -1.70 2.76
C SER A 178 6.72 -0.33 3.08
N ILE A 179 6.50 -0.09 4.36
CA ILE A 179 5.94 1.16 4.85
C ILE A 179 7.07 2.04 5.37
N ASN A 180 7.34 3.14 4.67
CA ASN A 180 8.30 4.15 5.10
C ASN A 180 7.55 5.24 5.86
N VAL A 181 7.96 5.50 7.11
CA VAL A 181 7.32 6.52 7.94
C VAL A 181 8.38 7.34 8.64
N LEU A 182 8.27 8.65 8.48
CA LEU A 182 9.04 9.61 9.25
C LEU A 182 8.11 10.30 10.25
N VAL A 183 8.40 10.14 11.54
CA VAL A 183 7.64 10.77 12.63
C VAL A 183 8.54 11.76 13.34
N ASN A 184 8.05 12.98 13.58
CA ASN A 184 8.80 13.95 14.37
C ASN A 184 8.74 13.64 15.88
N ALA A 185 9.60 14.29 16.67
CA ALA A 185 9.61 14.12 18.13
C ALA A 185 8.26 14.46 18.81
N ASN A 186 7.40 15.26 18.15
CA ASN A 186 6.07 15.61 18.64
C ASN A 186 5.01 14.52 18.34
N GLY A 187 5.40 13.42 17.71
CA GLY A 187 4.50 12.32 17.34
C GLY A 187 3.63 12.58 16.11
N SER A 188 3.90 13.63 15.33
CA SER A 188 3.23 13.86 14.04
C SER A 188 4.04 13.26 12.89
N VAL A 189 3.33 12.57 12.00
CA VAL A 189 3.90 11.96 10.79
C VAL A 189 4.23 13.05 9.78
N MET A 190 5.51 13.14 9.41
CA MET A 190 6.02 14.08 8.42
C MET A 190 5.93 13.54 7.00
N SER A 191 6.30 12.28 6.80
CA SER A 191 6.17 11.57 5.53
C SER A 191 5.75 10.13 5.81
N SER A 192 4.91 9.61 4.93
CA SER A 192 4.43 8.24 4.98
C SER A 192 4.20 7.78 3.54
N ASP A 193 5.03 6.84 3.11
CA ASP A 193 5.09 6.39 1.74
C ASP A 193 5.15 4.85 1.76
N ILE A 194 4.29 4.21 0.96
CA ILE A 194 4.26 2.76 0.82
C ILE A 194 4.96 2.40 -0.48
N VAL A 195 6.06 1.66 -0.38
CA VAL A 195 6.77 1.09 -1.53
C VAL A 195 6.41 -0.38 -1.60
N GLY A 196 5.57 -0.71 -2.58
CA GLY A 196 5.14 -2.07 -2.87
C GLY A 196 5.96 -2.72 -3.97
N SER A 197 6.13 -4.02 -3.90
CA SER A 197 6.78 -4.87 -4.90
C SER A 197 5.96 -6.14 -5.09
N ILE A 198 5.67 -6.48 -6.35
CA ILE A 198 5.00 -7.72 -6.73
C ILE A 198 6.05 -8.67 -7.29
N LYS A 199 6.38 -9.69 -6.51
CA LYS A 199 7.25 -10.79 -6.93
C LYS A 199 6.41 -11.94 -7.47
N LEU A 200 6.87 -12.53 -8.56
CA LEU A 200 6.25 -13.67 -9.21
C LEU A 200 7.20 -14.83 -9.22
N LYS A 201 6.71 -16.01 -8.87
CA LYS A 201 7.39 -17.28 -9.13
C LYS A 201 6.55 -18.11 -10.08
N THR A 202 7.02 -18.26 -11.31
CA THR A 202 6.23 -18.93 -12.35
C THR A 202 6.80 -20.30 -12.70
N MET A 203 6.00 -21.34 -12.49
CA MET A 203 6.29 -22.71 -12.92
C MET A 203 5.36 -23.05 -14.07
N LEU A 204 5.54 -22.42 -15.22
CA LEU A 204 4.67 -22.59 -16.39
C LEU A 204 5.41 -23.22 -17.57
N SER A 205 4.74 -24.14 -18.27
CA SER A 205 5.30 -24.79 -19.46
C SER A 205 5.12 -23.92 -20.72
N GLY A 206 6.11 -23.94 -21.61
CA GLY A 206 6.11 -23.21 -22.88
C GLY A 206 6.31 -21.69 -22.71
N MET A 207 5.71 -20.92 -23.62
CA MET A 207 5.70 -19.44 -23.63
C MET A 207 4.28 -18.90 -23.37
N PRO A 208 3.83 -18.87 -22.11
CA PRO A 208 2.50 -18.33 -21.78
C PRO A 208 2.51 -16.79 -21.77
N GLU A 209 1.47 -16.18 -22.34
CA GLU A 209 1.17 -14.75 -22.12
C GLU A 209 0.22 -14.62 -20.93
N LEU A 210 0.70 -14.00 -19.85
CA LEU A 210 -0.08 -13.68 -18.65
C LEU A 210 -0.64 -12.27 -18.73
N ARG A 211 -1.82 -12.10 -18.11
CA ARG A 211 -2.46 -10.80 -17.92
C ARG A 211 -2.83 -10.64 -16.45
N LEU A 212 -2.27 -9.61 -15.81
CA LEU A 212 -2.56 -9.27 -14.43
C LEU A 212 -3.50 -8.06 -14.39
N GLY A 213 -4.60 -8.21 -13.66
CA GLY A 213 -5.53 -7.12 -13.37
C GLY A 213 -5.39 -6.70 -11.91
N LEU A 214 -5.15 -5.41 -11.67
CA LEU A 214 -5.10 -4.82 -10.34
C LEU A 214 -6.33 -3.92 -10.12
N ASN A 215 -6.66 -3.66 -8.86
CA ASN A 215 -7.74 -2.73 -8.49
C ASN A 215 -7.29 -1.27 -8.65
N ASP A 216 -6.76 -0.92 -9.82
CA ASP A 216 -6.30 0.42 -10.16
C ASP A 216 -7.52 1.35 -10.35
N ARG A 217 -7.52 2.47 -9.63
CA ARG A 217 -8.56 3.50 -9.75
C ARG A 217 -8.73 3.97 -11.20
N VAL A 218 -7.65 4.08 -11.97
CA VAL A 218 -7.70 4.52 -13.37
C VAL A 218 -8.42 3.49 -14.24
N LEU A 219 -8.10 2.21 -14.07
CA LEU A 219 -8.76 1.11 -14.78
C LEU A 219 -10.26 1.03 -14.44
N PHE A 220 -10.62 1.21 -13.17
CA PHE A 220 -12.02 1.16 -12.73
C PHE A 220 -12.83 2.39 -13.17
N ALA A 221 -12.20 3.56 -13.27
CA ALA A 221 -12.80 4.76 -13.86
C ALA A 221 -13.11 4.55 -15.36
N LEU A 222 -12.18 3.95 -16.11
CA LEU A 222 -12.36 3.65 -17.54
C LEU A 222 -13.44 2.60 -17.79
N THR A 223 -13.64 1.65 -16.86
CA THR A 223 -14.62 0.56 -17.00
C THR A 223 -15.97 0.82 -16.31
N GLY A 224 -16.17 2.01 -15.72
CA GLY A 224 -17.43 2.43 -15.11
C GLY A 224 -17.80 1.70 -13.81
N ARG A 225 -16.81 1.11 -13.10
CA ARG A 225 -17.02 0.30 -11.89
C ARG A 225 -16.64 1.08 -10.61
N ASP A 226 -17.27 2.20 -10.35
CA ASP A 226 -16.86 3.13 -9.27
C ASP A 226 -17.22 2.70 -7.82
N LYS A 227 -17.66 1.45 -7.61
CA LYS A 227 -18.21 0.98 -6.31
C LYS A 227 -17.27 0.06 -5.51
N GLY A 228 -15.98 0.01 -5.86
CA GLY A 228 -14.97 -0.82 -5.18
C GLY A 228 -13.93 -0.01 -4.40
N LYS A 229 -13.23 -0.66 -3.45
CA LYS A 229 -11.98 -0.10 -2.87
C LYS A 229 -10.93 -0.09 -3.98
N THR A 230 -10.49 1.09 -4.39
CA THR A 230 -9.47 1.27 -5.44
C THR A 230 -8.16 1.72 -4.81
N VAL A 231 -7.06 1.33 -5.47
CA VAL A 231 -5.71 1.77 -5.13
C VAL A 231 -5.30 2.81 -6.17
N VAL A 232 -4.79 3.95 -5.69
CA VAL A 232 -4.15 4.95 -6.54
C VAL A 232 -2.65 4.71 -6.45
N MET A 233 -2.07 4.20 -7.52
CA MET A 233 -0.62 4.05 -7.64
C MET A 233 -0.07 5.33 -8.24
N GLU A 234 0.90 5.96 -7.58
CA GLU A 234 1.50 7.21 -8.06
C GLU A 234 2.59 6.95 -9.09
N ASP A 235 3.51 6.04 -8.75
CA ASP A 235 4.56 5.58 -9.65
C ASP A 235 4.52 4.06 -9.74
N VAL A 236 4.74 3.53 -10.94
CA VAL A 236 4.80 2.10 -11.22
C VAL A 236 5.96 1.83 -12.15
N LYS A 237 6.87 0.96 -11.70
CA LYS A 237 7.99 0.47 -12.47
C LYS A 237 7.75 -0.97 -12.83
N PHE A 238 7.94 -1.32 -14.09
CA PHE A 238 7.70 -2.66 -14.61
C PHE A 238 8.99 -3.35 -15.00
N HIS A 239 9.00 -4.67 -14.86
CA HIS A 239 10.00 -5.54 -15.46
C HIS A 239 9.95 -5.45 -16.99
N GLN A 240 11.08 -5.73 -17.66
CA GLN A 240 11.20 -5.72 -19.13
C GLN A 240 10.18 -6.61 -19.86
N CYS A 241 9.64 -7.61 -19.15
CA CYS A 241 8.68 -8.53 -19.72
C CYS A 241 7.28 -7.94 -19.95
N VAL A 242 6.99 -6.78 -19.34
CA VAL A 242 5.69 -6.11 -19.44
C VAL A 242 5.61 -5.26 -20.69
N ARG A 243 4.53 -5.44 -21.46
CA ARG A 243 4.23 -4.64 -22.65
C ARG A 243 3.68 -3.27 -22.25
N GLN A 244 4.57 -2.31 -22.02
CA GLN A 244 4.22 -0.96 -21.57
C GLN A 244 3.20 -0.26 -22.48
N SER A 245 3.28 -0.43 -23.81
CA SER A 245 2.32 0.15 -24.76
C SER A 245 0.86 -0.30 -24.53
N ARG A 246 0.67 -1.54 -24.03
CA ARG A 246 -0.67 -2.02 -23.67
C ARG A 246 -1.13 -1.41 -22.35
N PHE A 247 -0.25 -1.38 -21.34
CA PHE A 247 -0.56 -0.75 -20.06
C PHE A 247 -0.93 0.74 -20.21
N GLU A 248 -0.27 1.47 -21.09
CA GLU A 248 -0.62 2.87 -21.37
C GLU A 248 -2.00 3.02 -22.03
N SER A 249 -2.39 2.06 -22.88
CA SER A 249 -3.66 2.10 -23.62
C SER A 249 -4.88 1.70 -22.78
N ASP A 250 -4.79 0.56 -22.08
CA ASP A 250 -5.94 -0.05 -21.41
C ASP A 250 -5.68 -0.41 -19.94
N ARG A 251 -4.53 0.00 -19.38
CA ARG A 251 -4.07 -0.32 -18.01
C ARG A 251 -3.99 -1.82 -17.73
N THR A 252 -3.89 -2.66 -18.77
CA THR A 252 -3.70 -4.11 -18.63
C THR A 252 -2.21 -4.45 -18.59
N ILE A 253 -1.82 -5.18 -17.54
CA ILE A 253 -0.44 -5.65 -17.37
C ILE A 253 -0.31 -6.98 -18.12
N SER A 254 0.16 -6.94 -19.36
CA SER A 254 0.34 -8.10 -20.25
C SER A 254 1.82 -8.43 -20.39
N PHE A 255 2.22 -9.67 -20.09
CA PHE A 255 3.63 -10.06 -20.06
C PHE A 255 3.86 -11.56 -20.29
N ILE A 256 5.06 -11.92 -20.72
CA ILE A 256 5.54 -13.31 -20.73
C ILE A 256 6.48 -13.46 -19.53
N PRO A 257 6.12 -14.21 -18.47
CA PRO A 257 6.91 -14.24 -17.24
C PRO A 257 8.27 -14.89 -17.45
N PRO A 258 9.33 -14.40 -16.79
CA PRO A 258 10.57 -15.16 -16.66
C PRO A 258 10.30 -16.44 -15.85
N GLY A 259 11.05 -17.52 -16.13
CA GLY A 259 10.76 -18.87 -15.65
C GLY A 259 10.97 -19.14 -14.15
N GLU A 260 11.28 -18.13 -13.34
CA GLU A 260 11.59 -18.30 -11.91
C GLU A 260 10.99 -17.18 -11.05
N GLU A 261 11.53 -16.98 -9.85
CA GLU A 261 11.22 -15.86 -8.97
C GLU A 261 11.82 -14.57 -9.53
N SER A 262 10.96 -13.60 -9.83
CA SER A 262 11.33 -12.30 -10.39
C SER A 262 10.39 -11.22 -9.88
N GLU A 263 10.91 -10.01 -9.68
CA GLU A 263 10.06 -8.85 -9.48
C GLU A 263 9.37 -8.46 -10.78
N LEU A 264 8.03 -8.52 -10.82
CA LEU A 264 7.23 -8.10 -11.97
C LEU A 264 7.08 -6.58 -12.03
N MET A 265 6.78 -5.98 -10.89
CA MET A 265 6.57 -4.54 -10.78
C MET A 265 6.82 -4.05 -9.36
N SER A 266 7.31 -2.82 -9.25
CA SER A 266 7.28 -2.04 -8.03
C SER A 266 6.32 -0.86 -8.20
N TYR A 267 5.66 -0.49 -7.12
CA TYR A 267 4.74 0.64 -7.09
C TYR A 267 4.97 1.48 -5.85
N SER A 268 4.78 2.79 -5.97
CA SER A 268 4.78 3.73 -4.85
C SER A 268 3.39 4.29 -4.65
N ILE A 269 2.95 4.33 -3.40
CA ILE A 269 1.69 4.93 -2.99
C ILE A 269 2.01 5.88 -1.84
N GLN A 270 1.73 7.16 -2.04
CA GLN A 270 1.70 8.09 -0.92
C GLN A 270 0.42 7.84 -0.12
N TYR A 271 0.59 7.45 1.14
CA TYR A 271 -0.53 7.23 2.04
C TYR A 271 -0.20 7.88 3.36
N LEU A 272 -1.01 8.87 3.78
CA LEU A 272 -0.84 9.48 5.08
C LEU A 272 -1.29 8.48 6.15
N LEU A 273 -0.35 7.69 6.68
CA LEU A 273 -0.62 6.86 7.84
C LEU A 273 -0.80 7.75 9.06
N VAL A 274 -1.90 7.53 9.77
CA VAL A 274 -2.16 8.18 11.06
C VAL A 274 -1.78 7.17 12.13
N PHE A 275 -0.57 7.31 12.68
CA PHE A 275 -0.18 6.55 13.87
C PHE A 275 -0.99 7.06 15.05
N ARG A 276 -1.86 6.21 15.61
CA ARG A 276 -2.45 6.46 16.93
C ARG A 276 -1.33 6.26 17.96
N ASN A 277 -0.91 7.33 18.60
CA ASN A 277 -0.05 7.24 19.77
C ASN A 277 -0.90 6.68 20.92
N SER A 278 -0.88 5.36 21.10
CA SER A 278 -1.25 4.74 22.37
C SER A 278 -0.15 5.11 23.36
N GLY A 279 -0.47 6.03 24.27
CA GLY A 279 0.49 6.75 25.11
C GLY A 279 1.63 5.89 25.64
N VAL A 280 2.84 6.19 25.19
CA VAL A 280 4.05 5.81 25.90
C VAL A 280 4.30 6.92 26.93
N GLU A 281 3.75 6.76 28.13
CA GLU A 281 4.22 7.56 29.26
C GLU A 281 5.62 7.08 29.65
N ASN A 282 6.58 8.01 29.54
CA ASN A 282 7.90 8.01 30.18
C ASN A 282 8.79 6.78 29.96
N LEU A 283 9.59 6.79 28.88
CA LEU A 283 10.82 5.99 28.82
C LEU A 283 12.00 6.87 29.27
N GLY A 284 12.17 6.94 30.60
CA GLY A 284 13.29 7.61 31.27
C GLY A 284 14.42 6.65 31.69
N ASP A 285 14.38 5.38 31.28
CA ASP A 285 15.41 4.41 31.65
C ASP A 285 16.06 3.81 30.40
N VAL A 286 17.37 3.98 30.32
CA VAL A 286 18.27 3.35 29.36
C VAL A 286 18.17 1.83 29.58
N VAL A 287 17.62 1.10 28.61
CA VAL A 287 17.59 -0.36 28.66
C VAL A 287 18.83 -0.88 27.93
N ASP A 288 19.80 -1.35 28.71
CA ASP A 288 20.95 -2.12 28.24
C ASP A 288 20.48 -3.37 27.48
N LEU A 289 21.05 -3.58 26.29
CA LEU A 289 20.78 -4.70 25.39
C LEU A 289 21.65 -5.90 25.77
N ASP A 290 21.31 -6.62 26.83
CA ASP A 290 21.85 -7.97 27.07
C ASP A 290 20.91 -8.77 27.99
N GLU A 291 19.89 -9.43 27.41
CA GLU A 291 19.50 -10.82 27.73
C GLU A 291 18.25 -11.28 26.96
N PRO A 292 18.21 -12.53 26.47
CA PRO A 292 17.09 -13.06 25.71
C PRO A 292 16.02 -13.71 26.59
N ASN A 293 14.77 -13.40 26.27
CA ASN A 293 13.61 -14.30 26.38
C ASN A 293 13.08 -14.58 27.80
N LYS A 294 12.13 -13.74 28.26
CA LYS A 294 10.98 -14.19 29.07
C LYS A 294 9.74 -13.35 28.78
N ALA A 295 8.88 -13.98 27.98
CA ALA A 295 7.48 -13.71 27.66
C ALA A 295 6.66 -12.76 28.56
N GLY A 296 5.85 -11.93 27.89
CA GLY A 296 4.78 -11.19 28.55
C GLY A 296 3.80 -10.43 27.67
N ARG A 297 3.46 -10.88 26.45
CA ARG A 297 2.26 -10.47 25.68
C ARG A 297 1.86 -8.98 25.78
N ASP A 298 2.72 -8.06 25.34
CA ASP A 298 2.25 -6.75 24.90
C ASP A 298 1.91 -6.84 23.41
N SER A 299 0.77 -7.49 23.17
CA SER A 299 0.10 -7.41 21.89
C SER A 299 -0.29 -5.95 21.65
N ILE A 300 0.46 -5.25 20.82
CA ILE A 300 0.04 -3.99 20.22
C ILE A 300 -1.29 -4.26 19.49
N MET A 301 -2.42 -3.98 20.15
CA MET A 301 -3.73 -4.00 19.51
C MET A 301 -3.83 -2.77 18.62
N VAL A 302 -3.44 -2.90 17.35
CA VAL A 302 -3.87 -1.99 16.29
C VAL A 302 -5.36 -2.25 16.08
N LEU A 303 -6.21 -1.56 16.84
CA LEU A 303 -7.66 -1.62 16.58
C LEU A 303 -7.91 -0.94 15.23
N SER A 304 -8.28 -1.74 14.23
CA SER A 304 -8.71 -1.23 12.93
C SER A 304 -9.89 -0.27 13.12
N GLN A 305 -10.15 0.65 12.18
CA GLN A 305 -11.32 1.55 12.31
C GLN A 305 -12.65 0.78 12.46
N MET A 306 -12.72 -0.46 11.95
CA MET A 306 -13.86 -1.36 12.15
C MET A 306 -13.95 -1.88 13.60
N ASP A 307 -12.83 -2.22 14.23
CA ASP A 307 -12.81 -2.67 15.63
C ASP A 307 -13.16 -1.54 16.60
N ALA A 308 -12.73 -0.31 16.29
CA ALA A 308 -13.07 0.87 17.07
C ALA A 308 -14.58 1.21 16.98
N GLY A 309 -15.17 1.12 15.77
CA GLY A 309 -16.63 1.25 15.60
C GLY A 309 -17.42 0.15 16.31
N LYS A 310 -16.91 -1.08 16.32
CA LYS A 310 -17.48 -2.20 17.06
C LYS A 310 -17.43 -1.98 18.58
N ALA A 311 -16.30 -1.53 19.10
CA ALA A 311 -16.14 -1.23 20.53
C ALA A 311 -17.08 -0.09 20.98
N LEU A 312 -17.14 1.00 20.23
CA LEU A 312 -18.00 2.15 20.53
C LEU A 312 -19.49 1.77 20.50
N THR A 313 -19.94 1.06 19.45
CA THR A 313 -21.34 0.62 19.35
C THR A 313 -21.71 -0.43 20.40
N ALA A 314 -20.79 -1.32 20.79
CA ALA A 314 -21.01 -2.28 21.87
C ALA A 314 -21.12 -1.60 23.25
N ALA A 315 -20.31 -0.58 23.52
CA ALA A 315 -20.39 0.21 24.74
C ALA A 315 -21.72 1.00 24.82
N ALA A 316 -22.14 1.60 23.69
CA ALA A 316 -23.42 2.28 23.57
C ALA A 316 -24.62 1.33 23.74
N ALA A 317 -24.56 0.12 23.16
CA ALA A 317 -25.58 -0.92 23.34
C ALA A 317 -25.73 -1.35 24.80
N LYS A 318 -24.61 -1.46 25.53
CA LYS A 318 -24.59 -1.86 26.94
C LYS A 318 -24.97 -0.73 27.90
N GLY A 319 -25.14 0.50 27.42
CA GLY A 319 -25.48 1.65 28.25
C GLY A 319 -24.33 2.16 29.14
N ASN A 320 -23.08 1.78 28.84
CA ASN A 320 -21.93 2.16 29.66
C ASN A 320 -21.42 3.57 29.26
N THR A 321 -21.92 4.60 29.93
CA THR A 321 -21.58 6.01 29.66
C THR A 321 -20.10 6.31 29.83
N SER A 322 -19.46 5.75 30.86
CA SER A 322 -18.05 5.99 31.15
C SER A 322 -17.14 5.40 30.08
N GLU A 323 -17.46 4.20 29.58
CA GLU A 323 -16.70 3.58 28.50
C GLU A 323 -16.91 4.29 27.17
N VAL A 324 -18.13 4.77 26.88
CA VAL A 324 -18.37 5.61 25.69
C VAL A 324 -17.58 6.92 25.78
N GLN A 325 -17.58 7.57 26.93
CA GLN A 325 -16.78 8.80 27.15
C GLN A 325 -15.29 8.53 26.97
N ARG A 326 -14.79 7.47 27.59
CA ARG A 326 -13.40 7.03 27.48
C ARG A 326 -13.01 6.78 26.02
N ILE A 327 -13.83 6.05 25.25
CA ILE A 327 -13.55 5.76 23.83
C ILE A 327 -13.60 7.05 22.98
N LEU A 328 -14.55 7.95 23.23
CA LEU A 328 -14.66 9.22 22.48
C LEU A 328 -13.53 10.19 22.81
N GLU A 329 -13.04 10.22 24.05
CA GLU A 329 -11.98 11.11 24.53
C GLU A 329 -10.58 10.56 24.23
N GLU A 330 -10.31 9.29 24.54
CA GLU A 330 -8.99 8.67 24.38
C GLU A 330 -8.72 8.23 22.94
N SER A 331 -9.71 7.70 22.23
CA SER A 331 -9.46 7.09 20.91
C SER A 331 -9.67 8.04 19.73
N ARG A 332 -10.16 9.28 19.90
CA ARG A 332 -10.54 10.20 18.79
C ARG A 332 -11.34 9.49 17.66
N VAL A 333 -12.24 8.58 18.03
CA VAL A 333 -13.11 7.87 17.08
C VAL A 333 -14.22 8.83 16.66
N HIS A 334 -14.45 8.97 15.34
CA HIS A 334 -15.58 9.77 14.86
C HIS A 334 -16.89 9.14 15.38
N PRO A 335 -17.80 9.88 16.02
CA PRO A 335 -19.02 9.31 16.60
C PRO A 335 -19.91 8.56 15.59
N ASP A 336 -19.81 8.93 14.30
CA ASP A 336 -20.56 8.31 13.20
C ASP A 336 -19.88 7.06 12.60
N THR A 337 -18.84 6.52 13.26
CA THR A 337 -18.20 5.28 12.79
C THR A 337 -19.21 4.13 12.80
N LEU A 338 -19.33 3.46 11.65
CA LEU A 338 -20.29 2.37 11.44
C LEU A 338 -19.73 1.04 11.95
N ASN A 339 -20.58 0.22 12.58
CA ASN A 339 -20.25 -1.16 12.91
C ASN A 339 -20.46 -2.13 11.74
N GLU A 340 -20.22 -3.43 11.96
CA GLU A 340 -20.41 -4.53 10.99
C GLU A 340 -21.84 -4.58 10.41
N PHE A 341 -22.83 -4.03 11.12
CA PHE A 341 -24.22 -3.94 10.69
C PHE A 341 -24.56 -2.64 9.96
N GLY A 342 -23.59 -1.75 9.77
CA GLY A 342 -23.78 -0.45 9.12
C GLY A 342 -24.50 0.58 9.99
N ARG A 343 -24.41 0.46 11.33
CA ARG A 343 -25.07 1.35 12.29
C ARG A 343 -24.09 2.22 13.07
N THR A 344 -24.51 3.45 13.39
CA THR A 344 -23.78 4.36 14.27
C THR A 344 -24.07 4.07 15.74
N ALA A 345 -23.22 4.58 16.65
CA ALA A 345 -23.46 4.48 18.09
C ALA A 345 -24.79 5.11 18.52
N LEU A 346 -25.19 6.20 17.85
CA LEU A 346 -26.45 6.91 18.08
C LEU A 346 -27.68 6.06 17.70
N GLN A 347 -27.55 5.09 16.79
CA GLN A 347 -28.65 4.19 16.40
C GLN A 347 -28.77 2.96 17.30
N VAL A 348 -27.72 2.64 18.05
CA VAL A 348 -27.62 1.41 18.87
C VAL A 348 -27.81 1.71 20.36
N MET A 349 -27.68 2.98 20.78
CA MET A 349 -27.94 3.38 22.15
C MET A 349 -29.37 3.00 22.55
N MET A 350 -29.51 2.13 23.55
CA MET A 350 -30.79 1.60 24.04
C MET A 350 -31.57 2.64 24.86
N GLY A 351 -31.85 3.82 24.28
CA GLY A 351 -32.63 4.86 24.95
C GLY A 351 -31.89 5.65 26.03
N ASN A 352 -30.57 5.52 26.11
CA ASN A 352 -29.79 6.20 27.13
C ASN A 352 -29.53 7.68 26.74
N SER A 353 -30.29 8.59 27.34
CA SER A 353 -30.22 10.04 27.09
C SER A 353 -28.85 10.65 27.42
N LYS A 354 -28.10 10.08 28.37
CA LYS A 354 -26.73 10.51 28.69
C LYS A 354 -25.73 10.15 27.59
N ILE A 355 -25.90 8.99 26.95
CA ILE A 355 -25.08 8.58 25.81
C ILE A 355 -25.43 9.41 24.57
N ALA A 356 -26.72 9.70 24.37
CA ALA A 356 -27.20 10.54 23.28
C ALA A 356 -26.60 11.96 23.35
N SER A 357 -26.66 12.59 24.53
CA SER A 357 -26.07 13.92 24.75
C SER A 357 -24.57 13.93 24.51
N LEU A 358 -23.84 12.96 25.10
CA LEU A 358 -22.39 12.84 24.93
C LEU A 358 -21.97 12.65 23.46
N LEU A 359 -22.66 11.78 22.71
CA LEU A 359 -22.37 11.56 21.29
C LEU A 359 -22.63 12.83 20.47
N LEU A 360 -23.73 13.55 20.73
CA LEU A 360 -24.07 14.78 20.03
C LEU A 360 -23.12 15.93 20.37
N GLU A 361 -22.69 16.07 21.63
CA GLU A 361 -21.69 17.06 22.05
C GLU A 361 -20.34 16.83 21.35
N LYS A 362 -19.98 15.58 21.09
CA LYS A 362 -18.76 15.20 20.36
C LYS A 362 -18.94 15.21 18.83
N GLY A 363 -20.06 15.74 18.32
CA GLY A 363 -20.28 15.98 16.89
C GLY A 363 -20.93 14.84 16.10
N ALA A 364 -21.63 13.90 16.76
CA ALA A 364 -22.42 12.88 16.06
C ALA A 364 -23.50 13.50 15.20
N ASN A 365 -23.65 13.04 13.96
CA ASN A 365 -24.70 13.51 13.07
C ASN A 365 -26.02 12.76 13.37
N PRO A 366 -27.09 13.47 13.81
CA PRO A 366 -28.38 12.84 14.10
C PRO A 366 -29.11 12.37 12.85
N ASN A 367 -28.61 12.71 11.65
CA ASN A 367 -29.26 12.43 10.37
C ASN A 367 -28.66 11.23 9.60
N VAL A 368 -27.80 10.42 10.23
CA VAL A 368 -27.21 9.25 9.58
C VAL A 368 -28.23 8.13 9.40
N GLN A 369 -28.35 7.62 8.18
CA GLN A 369 -29.29 6.57 7.81
C GLN A 369 -28.70 5.16 8.03
N ASP A 370 -29.49 4.24 8.60
CA ASP A 370 -29.14 2.82 8.64
C ASP A 370 -29.17 2.22 7.22
N LYS A 371 -28.13 1.45 6.85
CA LYS A 371 -28.01 0.73 5.56
C LYS A 371 -29.15 -0.27 5.32
N ARG A 372 -29.81 -0.78 6.35
CA ARG A 372 -30.92 -1.76 6.19
C ARG A 372 -32.23 -1.15 5.70
N GLY A 373 -32.47 0.14 5.88
CA GLY A 373 -33.81 0.69 5.63
C GLY A 373 -33.95 2.20 5.60
N GLY A 374 -32.85 2.96 5.65
CA GLY A 374 -32.91 4.43 5.64
C GLY A 374 -33.46 5.04 6.93
N ALA A 375 -33.49 4.29 8.03
CA ALA A 375 -34.02 4.78 9.30
C ALA A 375 -33.01 5.72 9.98
N LEU A 376 -33.48 6.90 10.38
CA LEU A 376 -32.78 7.83 11.25
C LEU A 376 -32.75 7.33 12.72
N PRO A 377 -31.77 7.79 13.52
CA PRO A 377 -31.72 7.58 14.97
C PRO A 377 -33.05 7.92 15.67
N ILE A 378 -33.73 9.00 15.28
CA ILE A 378 -35.01 9.39 15.86
C ILE A 378 -36.14 8.38 15.58
N HIS A 379 -36.19 7.79 14.38
CA HIS A 379 -37.17 6.75 14.05
C HIS A 379 -36.99 5.50 14.93
N ILE A 380 -35.75 5.19 15.30
CA ILE A 380 -35.45 4.08 16.20
C ILE A 380 -35.89 4.44 17.63
N ALA A 381 -35.57 5.65 18.11
CA ALA A 381 -35.99 6.11 19.43
C ALA A 381 -37.53 6.13 19.60
N ILE A 382 -38.27 6.53 18.56
CA ILE A 382 -39.74 6.51 18.55
C ILE A 382 -40.26 5.06 18.58
N ARG A 383 -39.72 4.17 17.75
CA ARG A 383 -40.15 2.75 17.67
C ARG A 383 -39.94 2.00 18.98
N GLU A 384 -38.83 2.29 19.68
CA GLU A 384 -38.46 1.63 20.93
C GLU A 384 -38.99 2.40 22.19
N ASN A 385 -39.82 3.43 21.99
CA ASN A 385 -40.46 4.24 23.04
C ASN A 385 -39.49 4.95 24.01
N HIS A 386 -38.43 5.56 23.49
CA HIS A 386 -37.41 6.26 24.28
C HIS A 386 -37.66 7.77 24.34
N ARG A 387 -38.66 8.19 25.14
CA ARG A 387 -39.15 9.58 25.28
C ARG A 387 -38.04 10.62 25.45
N ASP A 388 -37.14 10.41 26.40
CA ASP A 388 -36.06 11.36 26.71
C ASP A 388 -35.12 11.58 25.51
N VAL A 389 -34.80 10.51 24.79
CA VAL A 389 -33.93 10.57 23.60
C VAL A 389 -34.62 11.27 22.44
N VAL A 390 -35.93 11.07 22.29
CA VAL A 390 -36.74 11.77 21.28
C VAL A 390 -36.75 13.27 21.54
N GLU A 391 -36.91 13.70 22.79
CA GLU A 391 -36.87 15.13 23.15
C GLU A 391 -35.52 15.79 22.79
N PHE A 392 -34.40 15.09 23.03
CA PHE A 392 -33.06 15.57 22.67
C PHE A 392 -32.78 15.57 21.16
N LEU A 393 -33.26 14.55 20.43
CA LEU A 393 -33.01 14.43 18.99
C LEU A 393 -33.92 15.33 18.17
N ALA A 394 -35.18 15.54 18.58
CA ALA A 394 -36.18 16.33 17.85
C ALA A 394 -35.71 17.76 17.55
N GLN A 395 -34.95 18.37 18.47
CA GLN A 395 -34.39 19.72 18.28
C GLN A 395 -33.28 19.78 17.21
N ARG A 396 -32.69 18.65 16.81
CA ARG A 396 -31.46 18.59 15.99
C ARG A 396 -31.57 17.68 14.75
N SER A 397 -32.64 16.89 14.60
CA SER A 397 -32.84 15.96 13.48
C SER A 397 -33.85 16.45 12.43
N ASP A 398 -33.68 16.03 11.17
CA ASP A 398 -34.64 16.29 10.10
C ASP A 398 -35.81 15.29 10.13
N LEU A 399 -36.92 15.71 10.75
CA LEU A 399 -38.17 14.93 10.88
C LEU A 399 -38.89 14.69 9.54
N LYS A 400 -38.51 15.37 8.45
CA LYS A 400 -39.19 15.22 7.14
C LYS A 400 -38.73 14.00 6.35
N HIS A 401 -37.70 13.30 6.82
CA HIS A 401 -37.09 12.21 6.07
C HIS A 401 -37.92 10.93 6.11
N ALA A 402 -38.51 10.53 4.97
CA ALA A 402 -39.23 9.28 4.84
C ALA A 402 -38.26 8.10 4.61
N ASN A 403 -38.40 7.03 5.41
CA ASN A 403 -37.66 5.78 5.18
C ASN A 403 -38.20 5.01 3.96
N ILE A 404 -37.44 4.02 3.48
CA ILE A 404 -37.74 3.23 2.25
C ILE A 404 -39.04 2.42 2.40
N ARG A 405 -39.56 2.23 3.63
CA ARG A 405 -40.86 1.58 3.88
C ARG A 405 -42.06 2.53 3.76
N GLY A 406 -41.86 3.77 3.30
CA GLY A 406 -42.92 4.76 3.10
C GLY A 406 -43.52 5.29 4.40
N ALA A 407 -42.92 4.97 5.55
CA ALA A 407 -43.33 5.46 6.86
C ALA A 407 -42.38 6.57 7.29
N GLY A 408 -42.46 7.73 6.63
CA GLY A 408 -42.15 8.99 7.32
C GLY A 408 -43.29 9.23 8.29
N ASP A 409 -43.01 9.12 9.59
CA ASP A 409 -43.84 9.41 10.77
C ASP A 409 -45.26 8.79 10.89
N ARG A 410 -46.06 8.76 9.83
CA ARG A 410 -47.51 8.48 9.78
C ARG A 410 -48.01 7.18 10.39
N ARG A 411 -47.17 6.17 10.60
CA ARG A 411 -47.60 4.83 11.03
C ARG A 411 -47.01 4.37 12.37
N VAL A 412 -46.03 5.11 12.90
CA VAL A 412 -45.43 4.84 14.22
C VAL A 412 -46.08 5.74 15.28
N GLU A 413 -46.56 6.92 14.88
CA GLU A 413 -47.44 7.81 15.65
C GLU A 413 -48.64 7.06 16.26
N THR A 414 -49.20 6.07 15.58
CA THR A 414 -50.43 5.39 16.01
C THR A 414 -50.27 4.39 17.15
N SER A 415 -49.04 4.10 17.62
CA SER A 415 -48.81 3.07 18.65
C SER A 415 -48.55 3.59 20.06
N VAL A 416 -48.27 4.89 20.26
CA VAL A 416 -47.94 5.44 21.59
C VAL A 416 -48.48 6.88 21.72
N PRO A 417 -49.68 7.09 22.32
CA PRO A 417 -50.33 8.40 22.42
C PRO A 417 -49.45 9.50 23.06
N ASP A 418 -48.68 9.14 24.08
CA ASP A 418 -47.82 10.07 24.83
C ASP A 418 -46.67 10.67 23.98
N MET A 419 -46.27 9.99 22.89
CA MET A 419 -45.18 10.43 22.02
C MET A 419 -45.67 11.45 20.97
N ILE A 420 -46.93 11.33 20.55
CA ILE A 420 -47.60 12.30 19.67
C ILE A 420 -47.67 13.65 20.39
N ASP A 421 -48.16 13.66 21.63
CA ASP A 421 -48.28 14.89 22.43
C ASP A 421 -46.91 15.56 22.63
N LEU A 422 -45.84 14.78 22.82
CA LEU A 422 -44.47 15.30 22.95
C LEU A 422 -43.98 15.97 21.66
N LEU A 423 -44.15 15.33 20.49
CA LEU A 423 -43.75 15.89 19.19
C LEU A 423 -44.58 17.13 18.83
N TYR A 424 -45.87 17.15 19.21
CA TYR A 424 -46.75 18.31 19.07
C TYR A 424 -46.31 19.49 19.95
N ILE A 425 -45.94 19.24 21.21
CA ILE A 425 -45.49 20.27 22.16
C ILE A 425 -44.14 20.88 21.76
N ILE A 426 -43.19 20.07 21.28
CA ILE A 426 -41.82 20.52 20.97
C ILE A 426 -41.78 21.41 19.72
N HIS A 427 -42.63 21.16 18.72
CA HIS A 427 -42.55 21.88 17.44
C HIS A 427 -43.74 22.82 17.16
N GLY A 428 -44.85 22.75 17.89
CA GLY A 428 -45.97 23.68 17.72
C GLY A 428 -46.64 23.57 16.35
N TRP A 429 -46.78 22.37 15.80
CA TRP A 429 -47.33 22.16 14.45
C TRP A 429 -48.86 22.06 14.47
N GLY A 430 -49.50 23.24 14.56
CA GLY A 430 -50.94 23.43 14.32
C GLY A 430 -51.37 23.24 12.85
N GLY A 431 -50.69 22.39 12.09
CA GLY A 431 -50.95 22.26 10.65
C GLY A 431 -50.32 21.02 10.06
N ILE A 432 -50.93 19.85 10.29
CA ILE A 432 -51.04 18.69 9.37
C ILE A 432 -52.16 17.74 9.86
N LEU A 433 -53.26 18.27 10.44
CA LEU A 433 -54.52 17.49 10.45
C LEU A 433 -55.22 17.51 9.08
N TYR A 434 -54.75 18.36 8.15
CA TYR A 434 -55.39 18.54 6.84
C TYR A 434 -54.97 17.53 5.77
N VAL A 435 -54.11 16.55 6.09
CA VAL A 435 -53.69 15.51 5.13
C VAL A 435 -53.92 14.09 5.65
N LEU A 436 -54.65 13.93 6.77
CA LEU A 436 -55.04 12.62 7.32
C LEU A 436 -56.56 12.35 7.23
N ALA A 437 -57.33 13.23 6.59
CA ALA A 437 -58.75 13.03 6.37
C ALA A 437 -59.09 12.32 5.05
N ASP A 438 -58.11 12.02 4.20
CA ASP A 438 -58.36 11.29 2.96
C ASP A 438 -57.48 10.04 2.86
N GLU A 439 -58.19 8.92 2.73
CA GLU A 439 -57.73 7.60 2.32
C GLU A 439 -57.02 6.69 3.35
N THR A 440 -57.81 5.69 3.77
CA THR A 440 -57.42 4.34 4.20
C THR A 440 -56.91 4.15 5.63
N VAL A 441 -57.86 3.96 6.54
CA VAL A 441 -58.01 2.85 7.50
C VAL A 441 -58.82 3.37 8.70
N GLY A 442 -59.96 2.74 8.96
CA GLY A 442 -60.93 3.15 9.96
C GLY A 442 -60.32 3.30 11.36
N VAL A 443 -60.24 4.53 11.82
CA VAL A 443 -59.97 4.86 13.23
C VAL A 443 -61.30 4.86 13.98
N ASP A 444 -61.33 4.14 15.10
CA ASP A 444 -62.46 4.01 16.01
C ASP A 444 -62.94 5.40 16.48
N LYS A 445 -64.25 5.66 16.41
CA LYS A 445 -64.87 6.98 16.66
C LYS A 445 -64.61 7.53 18.08
N LYS A 446 -64.10 6.71 19.00
CA LYS A 446 -63.76 7.11 20.37
C LYS A 446 -62.52 8.00 20.47
N THR A 447 -61.50 7.81 19.63
CA THR A 447 -60.29 8.66 19.67
C THR A 447 -60.55 10.04 19.06
N ALA A 448 -61.34 10.13 17.99
CA ALA A 448 -61.70 11.41 17.37
C ALA A 448 -62.53 12.34 18.30
N SER A 449 -63.35 11.77 19.18
CA SER A 449 -64.16 12.54 20.13
C SER A 449 -63.35 13.14 21.29
N ALA A 450 -62.19 12.59 21.63
CA ALA A 450 -61.34 13.13 22.68
C ALA A 450 -60.66 14.44 22.21
N TYR A 451 -60.23 14.50 20.95
CA TYR A 451 -59.50 15.64 20.40
C TYR A 451 -60.38 16.85 20.03
N SER A 452 -61.69 16.68 19.82
CA SER A 452 -62.58 17.82 19.54
C SER A 452 -62.88 18.69 20.76
N SER A 453 -62.56 18.22 21.97
CA SER A 453 -62.91 18.89 23.24
C SER A 453 -61.84 19.86 23.76
N PHE A 454 -60.67 19.92 23.10
CA PHE A 454 -59.50 20.71 23.53
C PHE A 454 -59.20 21.95 22.67
N LEU A 455 -60.14 22.41 21.84
CA LEU A 455 -60.02 23.65 21.07
C LEU A 455 -60.75 24.83 21.75
N PRO A 456 -60.07 25.74 22.47
CA PRO A 456 -60.51 27.12 22.56
C PRO A 456 -59.87 27.97 21.46
N MET A 457 -60.75 28.52 20.62
CA MET A 457 -60.64 29.74 19.81
C MET A 457 -59.32 30.50 19.85
N TRP A 458 -58.61 30.59 18.72
CA TRP A 458 -57.95 31.82 18.27
C TRP A 458 -58.05 31.90 16.74
N VAL A 459 -59.13 32.54 16.28
CA VAL A 459 -59.22 33.19 14.96
C VAL A 459 -58.89 34.66 15.22
N GLY A 460 -57.89 35.20 14.53
CA GLY A 460 -57.46 36.59 14.59
C GLY A 460 -56.17 36.79 13.82
#